data_AF-A0A438G1Z0-F1
#
_entry.id   AF-A0A438G1Z0-F1
#
_cell.length_a   1.000
_cell.length_b   1.000
_cell.length_c   1.000
_cell.angle_alpha   90.00
_cell.angle_beta   90.00
_cell.angle_gamma   90.00
#
_symmetry.space_group_name_H-M   'P 1'
#
loop_
_entity.id
_entity.type
_entity.pdbx_description
1 polymer ?
#
loop_
_entity_poly.entity_id
_entity_poly.type
_entity_poly.pdbx_seq_one_letter_code
_entity_poly.pdbx_strand_id
1 'polypeptide(L)'
;MSKQSFKVCFCFRRIFKLQATGPPEDVQYLFNRYSQNGTMTLDQLRYFLIDFQEEKQATREDAQAIFNSLKHLNIFQRKGLHLEAFFRYLLGDLNTSLPPSPTVHHDMTAPLSHYFLFTGHNSYLTGNQLSSNCSVELS
;
A
#
# COMPACT_ATOMS: atom_id res chain seq x y z
N MET A 1 0.93 -6.18 23.56
CA MET A 1 -0.26 -5.32 23.48
C MET A 1 0.09 -3.95 24.03
N SER A 2 0.18 -2.91 23.19
CA SER A 2 0.49 -1.55 23.66
C SER A 2 -0.80 -0.89 24.16
N LYS A 3 -0.78 -0.37 25.39
CA LYS A 3 -1.85 0.47 25.94
C LYS A 3 -1.40 1.91 25.75
N GLN A 4 -2.13 2.69 24.96
CA GLN A 4 -1.90 4.14 24.90
C GLN A 4 -2.88 4.85 25.83
N SER A 5 -2.34 5.66 26.74
CA SER A 5 -3.15 6.46 27.66
C SER A 5 -3.20 7.90 27.17
N PHE A 6 -4.40 8.39 26.88
CA PHE A 6 -4.61 9.79 26.53
C PHE A 6 -5.17 10.53 27.74
N LYS A 7 -4.60 11.68 28.07
CA LYS A 7 -5.07 12.54 29.16
C LYS A 7 -6.24 13.37 28.62
N VAL A 8 -7.44 13.13 29.12
CA VAL A 8 -8.64 13.90 28.73
C VAL A 8 -9.11 14.62 29.97
N CYS A 9 -8.82 15.93 30.04
CA CYS A 9 -9.08 16.83 31.17
C CYS A 9 -8.40 16.43 32.49
N PHE A 10 -7.45 17.28 32.92
CA PHE A 10 -6.57 17.33 34.12
C PHE A 10 -6.43 16.14 35.11
N CYS A 11 -7.45 15.34 35.38
CA CYS A 11 -7.40 14.20 36.32
C CYS A 11 -7.86 12.85 35.74
N PHE A 12 -8.42 12.80 34.52
CA PHE A 12 -8.93 11.56 33.94
C PHE A 12 -8.00 11.02 32.85
N ARG A 13 -7.48 9.80 33.08
CA ARG A 13 -6.75 9.03 32.06
C ARG A 13 -7.73 8.05 31.42
N ARG A 14 -8.01 8.24 30.13
CA ARG A 14 -8.82 7.29 29.36
C ARG A 14 -7.87 6.32 28.67
N ILE A 15 -7.99 5.04 29.01
CA ILE A 15 -7.19 3.97 28.40
C ILE A 15 -8.01 3.41 27.24
N PHE A 16 -7.60 3.72 26.02
CA PHE A 16 -8.16 3.08 24.85
C PHE A 16 -7.41 1.77 24.63
N LYS A 17 -8.13 0.65 24.72
CA LYS A 17 -7.64 -0.60 24.16
C LYS A 17 -7.83 -0.45 22.65
N LEU A 18 -6.78 -0.05 21.94
CA LEU A 18 -6.75 -0.29 20.51
C LEU A 18 -6.76 -1.82 20.35
N GLN A 19 -7.92 -2.37 20.04
CA GLN A 19 -7.95 -3.65 19.35
C GLN A 19 -7.26 -3.35 18.03
N ALA A 20 -6.01 -3.80 17.87
CA ALA A 20 -5.51 -4.00 16.52
C ALA A 20 -6.42 -5.08 15.95
N THR A 21 -7.49 -4.66 15.27
CA THR A 21 -8.36 -5.57 14.56
C THR A 21 -7.46 -6.36 13.65
N GLY A 22 -7.41 -7.68 13.85
CA GLY A 22 -6.68 -8.55 12.96
C GLY A 22 -7.20 -8.41 11.53
N PRO A 23 -6.66 -9.21 10.61
CA PRO A 23 -7.13 -9.26 9.22
C PRO A 23 -8.67 -9.34 9.19
N PRO A 24 -9.36 -8.45 8.47
CA PRO A 24 -10.82 -8.47 8.37
C PRO A 24 -11.33 -9.81 7.76
N GLU A 25 -12.61 -10.12 7.94
CA GLU A 25 -13.18 -11.44 7.59
C GLU A 25 -13.05 -11.78 6.09
N ASP A 26 -13.17 -10.79 5.23
CA ASP A 26 -12.96 -10.91 3.78
C ASP A 26 -11.52 -11.30 3.44
N VAL A 27 -10.52 -10.70 4.09
CA VAL A 27 -9.11 -11.07 3.96
C VAL A 27 -8.86 -12.49 4.46
N GLN A 28 -9.51 -12.89 5.56
CA GLN A 28 -9.42 -14.26 6.07
C GLN A 28 -10.01 -15.26 5.08
N TYR A 29 -11.19 -14.99 4.53
CA TYR A 29 -11.84 -15.81 3.52
C TYR A 29 -10.96 -15.93 2.27
N LEU A 30 -10.43 -14.80 1.81
CA LEU A 30 -9.53 -14.74 0.66
C LEU A 30 -8.27 -15.57 0.89
N PHE A 31 -7.59 -15.38 2.03
CA PHE A 31 -6.41 -16.17 2.37
C PHE A 31 -6.71 -17.67 2.42
N ASN A 32 -7.82 -18.08 3.01
CA ASN A 32 -8.22 -19.49 3.10
C ASN A 32 -8.52 -20.11 1.74
N ARG A 33 -9.03 -19.32 0.77
CA ARG A 33 -9.27 -19.79 -0.61
C ARG A 33 -7.97 -20.14 -1.35
N TYR A 34 -6.89 -19.42 -1.07
CA TYR A 34 -5.60 -19.58 -1.77
C TYR A 34 -4.52 -20.27 -0.92
N SER A 35 -4.84 -20.75 0.29
CA SER A 35 -3.87 -21.41 1.18
C SER A 35 -4.30 -22.81 1.58
N GLN A 36 -3.36 -23.59 2.09
CA GLN A 36 -3.65 -24.93 2.65
C GLN A 36 -3.09 -25.00 4.07
N ASN A 37 -3.89 -25.55 5.00
CA ASN A 37 -3.48 -25.72 6.40
C ASN A 37 -2.96 -24.40 7.04
N GLY A 38 -3.62 -23.27 6.73
CA GLY A 38 -3.26 -21.95 7.28
C GLY A 38 -1.92 -21.38 6.78
N THR A 39 -1.39 -21.92 5.68
CA THR A 39 -0.12 -21.52 5.10
C THR A 39 -0.23 -21.43 3.58
N MET A 40 0.18 -20.30 3.02
CA MET A 40 0.25 -20.09 1.57
C MET A 40 1.67 -20.37 1.08
N THR A 41 1.82 -21.25 0.09
CA THR A 41 3.11 -21.53 -0.56
C THR A 41 3.44 -20.47 -1.61
N LEU A 42 4.67 -20.51 -2.14
CA LEU A 42 5.08 -19.60 -3.21
C LEU A 42 4.22 -19.78 -4.47
N ASP A 43 3.95 -21.02 -4.86
CA ASP A 43 3.12 -21.33 -6.04
C ASP A 43 1.67 -20.90 -5.85
N GLN A 44 1.16 -21.03 -4.62
CA GLN A 44 -0.17 -20.53 -4.25
C GLN A 44 -0.24 -19.00 -4.27
N LEU A 45 0.79 -18.30 -3.79
CA LEU A 45 0.86 -16.85 -3.90
C LEU A 45 0.90 -16.41 -5.36
N ARG A 46 1.69 -17.07 -6.20
CA ARG A 46 1.71 -16.78 -7.64
C ARG A 46 0.33 -17.01 -8.27
N TYR A 47 -0.37 -18.08 -7.89
CA TYR A 47 -1.72 -18.32 -8.36
C TYR A 47 -2.68 -17.21 -7.91
N PHE A 48 -2.57 -16.73 -6.67
CA PHE A 48 -3.32 -15.58 -6.17
C PHE A 48 -3.04 -14.29 -6.98
N LEU A 49 -1.78 -13.99 -7.32
CA LEU A 49 -1.43 -12.82 -8.13
C LEU A 49 -2.11 -12.88 -9.52
N ILE A 50 -2.14 -14.06 -10.14
CA ILE A 50 -2.73 -14.23 -11.48
C ILE A 50 -4.26 -14.21 -11.43
N ASP A 51 -4.86 -14.98 -10.53
CA ASP A 51 -6.30 -15.25 -10.49
C ASP A 51 -7.10 -14.14 -9.81
N PHE A 52 -6.58 -13.54 -8.73
CA PHE A 52 -7.29 -12.53 -7.94
C PHE A 52 -6.81 -11.10 -8.21
N GLN A 53 -5.49 -10.87 -8.30
CA GLN A 53 -4.93 -9.53 -8.58
C GLN A 53 -4.90 -9.19 -10.07
N GLU A 54 -5.28 -10.15 -10.93
CA GLU A 54 -5.25 -10.03 -12.40
C GLU A 54 -3.86 -9.70 -12.99
N GLU A 55 -2.78 -10.00 -12.26
CA GLU A 55 -1.40 -9.86 -12.72
C GLU A 55 -1.04 -11.02 -13.65
N LYS A 56 -1.59 -11.01 -14.87
CA LYS A 56 -1.46 -12.12 -15.85
C LYS A 56 -0.03 -12.49 -16.21
N GLN A 57 0.92 -11.57 -16.02
CA GLN A 57 2.35 -11.77 -16.30
C GLN A 57 3.17 -12.10 -15.04
N ALA A 58 2.53 -12.32 -13.88
CA ALA A 58 3.22 -12.59 -12.63
C ALA A 58 4.09 -13.85 -12.73
N THR A 59 5.39 -13.63 -12.53
CA THR A 59 6.42 -14.66 -12.60
C THR A 59 6.62 -15.31 -11.23
N ARG A 60 7.42 -16.38 -11.20
CA ARG A 60 7.78 -17.04 -9.94
C ARG A 60 8.72 -16.15 -9.12
N GLU A 61 9.51 -15.33 -9.80
CA GLU A 61 10.45 -14.36 -9.27
C GLU A 61 9.71 -13.23 -8.54
N ASP A 62 8.59 -12.75 -9.09
CA ASP A 62 7.75 -11.73 -8.45
C ASP A 62 7.17 -12.23 -7.11
N ALA A 63 6.58 -13.43 -7.12
CA ALA A 63 6.10 -14.08 -5.90
C ALA A 63 7.26 -14.32 -4.91
N GLN A 64 8.45 -14.69 -5.38
CA GLN A 64 9.63 -14.87 -4.54
C GLN A 64 10.11 -13.57 -3.91
N ALA A 65 10.03 -12.45 -4.63
CA ALA A 65 10.38 -11.12 -4.15
C ALA A 65 9.46 -10.68 -3.00
N ILE A 66 8.15 -10.90 -3.15
CA ILE A 66 7.16 -10.67 -2.07
C ILE A 66 7.47 -11.55 -0.86
N PHE A 67 7.78 -12.83 -1.07
CA PHE A 67 8.18 -13.72 0.02
C PHE A 67 9.42 -13.20 0.77
N ASN A 68 10.42 -12.70 0.03
CA ASN A 68 11.67 -12.23 0.61
C ASN A 68 11.51 -10.92 1.38
N SER A 69 10.70 -9.98 0.87
CA SER A 69 10.45 -8.70 1.57
C SER A 69 9.83 -8.91 2.95
N LEU A 70 8.99 -9.95 3.09
CA LEU A 70 8.32 -10.29 4.34
C LEU A 70 9.23 -11.09 5.30
N LYS A 71 10.30 -11.75 4.82
CA LYS A 71 11.21 -12.56 5.66
C LYS A 71 11.91 -11.76 6.74
N HIS A 72 12.23 -10.49 6.45
CA HIS A 72 12.91 -9.59 7.40
C HIS A 72 12.07 -9.26 8.64
N LEU A 73 10.77 -9.56 8.64
CA LEU A 73 9.87 -9.30 9.75
C LEU A 73 9.87 -10.38 10.84
N ASN A 74 10.68 -11.44 10.73
CA ASN A 74 10.73 -12.58 11.66
C ASN A 74 9.38 -13.32 11.83
N ILE A 75 8.42 -13.15 10.91
CA ILE A 75 7.08 -13.79 10.94
C ILE A 75 7.09 -15.18 10.26
N PHE A 76 8.24 -15.66 9.78
CA PHE A 76 8.33 -16.94 9.08
C PHE A 76 8.70 -18.11 9.98
N GLN A 77 7.74 -19.02 10.21
CA GLN A 77 8.07 -20.40 10.52
C GLN A 77 8.33 -21.19 9.23
N ARG A 78 9.52 -21.04 8.63
CA ARG A 78 10.20 -21.94 7.66
C ARG A 78 9.44 -22.63 6.50
N LYS A 79 8.11 -22.49 6.32
CA LYS A 79 7.29 -23.33 5.41
C LYS A 79 6.26 -22.59 4.56
N GLY A 80 6.04 -21.28 4.75
CA GLY A 80 5.17 -20.50 3.88
C GLY A 80 4.70 -19.19 4.53
N LEU A 81 3.75 -18.54 3.85
CA LEU A 81 3.20 -17.24 4.22
C LEU A 81 1.90 -17.43 5.00
N HIS A 82 1.86 -16.94 6.25
CA HIS A 82 0.69 -17.02 7.11
C HIS A 82 -0.23 -15.80 6.93
N LEU A 83 -1.46 -15.90 7.41
CA LEU A 83 -2.50 -14.88 7.27
C LEU A 83 -2.04 -13.45 7.64
N GLU A 84 -1.30 -13.28 8.75
CA GLU A 84 -0.80 -11.97 9.17
C GLU A 84 0.24 -11.40 8.17
N ALA A 85 1.10 -12.26 7.61
CA ALA A 85 2.06 -11.85 6.59
C ALA A 85 1.36 -11.52 5.26
N PHE A 86 0.32 -12.27 4.89
CA PHE A 86 -0.53 -11.98 3.75
C PHE A 86 -1.22 -10.62 3.90
N PHE A 87 -1.84 -10.38 5.05
CA PHE A 87 -2.53 -9.11 5.32
C PHE A 87 -1.56 -7.92 5.26
N ARG A 88 -0.35 -8.08 5.80
CA ARG A 88 0.71 -7.06 5.67
C ARG A 88 1.15 -6.81 4.24
N TYR A 89 1.24 -7.86 3.43
CA TYR A 89 1.53 -7.70 2.00
C TYR A 89 0.45 -6.88 1.30
N LEU A 90 -0.83 -7.15 1.56
CA LEU A 90 -1.93 -6.39 0.95
C LEU A 90 -1.88 -4.89 1.26
N LEU A 91 -1.34 -4.52 2.42
CA LEU A 91 -1.16 -3.14 2.86
C LEU A 91 0.22 -2.55 2.50
N GLY A 92 1.12 -3.35 1.93
CA GLY A 92 2.49 -2.96 1.66
C GLY A 92 2.68 -2.33 0.28
N ASP A 93 3.82 -1.67 0.09
CA ASP A 93 4.16 -0.96 -1.15
C ASP A 93 4.24 -1.91 -2.37
N LEU A 94 4.50 -3.19 -2.14
CA LEU A 94 4.49 -4.22 -3.19
C LEU A 94 3.10 -4.57 -3.72
N ASN A 95 2.03 -4.07 -3.08
CA ASN A 95 0.64 -4.23 -3.50
C ASN A 95 -0.02 -2.85 -3.68
N THR A 96 0.73 -1.87 -4.20
CA THR A 96 0.19 -0.54 -4.44
C THR A 96 -0.87 -0.59 -5.54
N SER A 97 -2.05 0.00 -5.29
CA SER A 97 -3.12 0.14 -6.29
C SER A 97 -2.77 1.04 -7.49
N LEU A 98 -1.64 1.75 -7.40
CA LEU A 98 -1.12 2.62 -8.43
C LEU A 98 -0.15 1.84 -9.32
N PRO A 99 -0.12 2.11 -10.63
CA PRO A 99 0.74 1.41 -11.55
C PRO A 99 2.22 1.52 -11.12
N PRO A 100 3.00 0.44 -11.28
CA PRO A 100 4.30 0.26 -10.65
C PRO A 100 5.42 1.19 -11.14
N SER A 101 5.18 2.03 -12.15
CA SER A 101 6.21 2.95 -12.65
C SER A 101 5.76 4.40 -12.65
N PRO A 102 6.46 5.29 -11.92
CA PRO A 102 6.40 6.73 -12.16
C PRO A 102 7.11 7.14 -13.46
N THR A 103 7.60 6.19 -14.25
CA THR A 103 8.25 6.47 -15.53
C THR A 103 7.23 6.79 -16.61
N VAL A 104 7.64 7.68 -17.51
CA VAL A 104 6.84 8.08 -18.66
C VAL A 104 6.62 6.88 -19.58
N HIS A 105 5.36 6.49 -19.76
CA HIS A 105 4.94 5.35 -20.59
C HIS A 105 4.06 5.76 -21.78
N HIS A 106 3.68 7.04 -21.86
CA HIS A 106 2.98 7.60 -23.01
C HIS A 106 3.96 7.88 -24.14
N ASP A 107 3.49 7.84 -25.39
CA ASP A 107 4.25 8.36 -26.53
C ASP A 107 4.46 9.86 -26.32
N MET A 108 5.72 10.31 -26.24
CA MET A 108 6.09 11.72 -26.04
C MET A 108 6.52 12.42 -27.34
N THR A 109 6.23 11.82 -28.51
CA THR A 109 6.61 12.35 -29.83
C THR A 109 5.47 13.07 -30.55
N ALA A 110 4.22 12.92 -30.08
CA ALA A 110 3.06 13.60 -30.64
C ALA A 110 3.07 15.12 -30.34
N PRO A 111 2.29 15.95 -31.08
CA PRO A 111 2.17 17.38 -30.82
C PRO A 111 1.64 17.71 -29.42
N LEU A 112 2.03 18.87 -28.86
CA LEU A 112 1.68 19.26 -27.48
C LEU A 112 0.17 19.28 -27.20
N SER A 113 -0.65 19.57 -28.21
CA SER A 113 -2.11 19.60 -28.10
C SER A 113 -2.75 18.22 -27.83
N HIS A 114 -1.99 17.13 -27.94
CA HIS A 114 -2.47 15.77 -27.69
C HIS A 114 -2.37 15.36 -26.21
N TYR A 115 -1.80 16.21 -25.36
CA TYR A 115 -1.58 15.92 -23.95
C TYR A 115 -2.39 16.84 -23.05
N PHE A 116 -2.83 16.32 -21.92
CA PHE A 116 -3.26 17.14 -20.81
C PHE A 116 -2.03 17.78 -20.16
N LEU A 117 -2.03 19.10 -20.04
CA LEU A 117 -0.93 19.86 -19.46
C LEU A 117 -1.26 20.23 -18.02
N PHE A 118 -0.36 19.92 -17.09
CA PHE A 118 -0.44 20.42 -15.74
C PHE A 118 0.05 21.87 -15.70
N THR A 119 -0.86 22.81 -15.47
CA THR A 119 -0.55 24.25 -15.42
C THR A 119 -0.99 24.84 -14.08
N GLY A 120 -0.13 25.62 -13.43
CA GLY A 120 -0.48 26.41 -12.26
C GLY A 120 -1.04 27.79 -12.66
N HIS A 121 -2.15 28.21 -12.06
CA HIS A 121 -2.67 29.57 -12.20
C HIS A 121 -2.21 30.41 -11.01
N ASN A 122 -1.60 31.58 -11.27
CA ASN A 122 -1.02 32.45 -10.24
C ASN A 122 -0.12 31.69 -9.25
N SER A 123 0.80 30.87 -9.77
CA SER A 123 1.68 30.00 -8.98
C SER A 123 2.49 30.75 -7.92
N TYR A 124 2.80 32.02 -8.15
CA TYR A 124 3.50 32.88 -7.20
C TYR A 124 2.71 33.19 -5.92
N LEU A 125 1.38 33.04 -5.89
CA LEU A 125 0.57 33.38 -4.72
C LEU A 125 0.69 32.33 -3.62
N THR A 126 0.99 32.76 -2.40
CA THR A 126 1.03 31.88 -1.22
C THR A 126 -0.35 31.70 -0.56
N GLY A 127 -1.38 32.37 -1.07
CA GLY A 127 -2.71 32.35 -0.50
C GLY A 127 -3.76 32.99 -1.40
N ASN A 128 -4.59 33.87 -0.84
CA ASN A 128 -5.70 34.48 -1.56
C ASN A 128 -5.25 35.53 -2.61
N GLN A 129 -6.15 35.88 -3.52
CA GLN A 129 -5.86 36.77 -4.66
C GLN A 129 -5.76 38.26 -4.32
N LEU A 130 -6.15 38.69 -3.11
CA LEU A 130 -6.31 40.11 -2.78
C LEU A 130 -5.23 40.63 -1.83
N SER A 131 -4.86 39.84 -0.82
CA SER A 131 -4.08 40.32 0.32
C SER A 131 -2.97 39.38 0.77
N SER A 132 -2.86 38.19 0.19
CA SER A 132 -1.77 37.28 0.52
C SER A 132 -0.47 37.67 -0.17
N ASN A 133 0.65 37.20 0.39
CA ASN A 133 1.97 37.47 -0.15
C ASN A 133 2.25 36.62 -1.41
N CYS A 134 3.33 36.97 -2.10
CA CYS A 134 3.88 36.20 -3.19
C CYS A 134 5.22 35.57 -2.77
N SER A 135 5.56 34.40 -3.32
CA SER A 135 6.86 33.74 -3.12
C SER A 135 7.36 33.15 -4.43
N VAL A 136 8.68 33.25 -4.64
CA VAL A 136 9.39 32.59 -5.74
C VAL A 136 9.51 31.08 -5.51
N GLU A 137 9.33 30.61 -4.27
CA GLU A 137 9.37 29.17 -3.96
C GLU A 137 8.14 28.41 -4.47
N LEU A 138 7.07 29.13 -4.84
CA LEU A 138 5.83 28.55 -5.37
C LEU A 138 5.71 28.71 -6.89
N SER A 139 6.62 29.47 -7.52
CA SER A 139 6.68 29.65 -8.99
C SER A 139 7.49 28.54 -9.65
#